data_AF-A0A661B4B6-F1
#
_entry.id   AF-A0A661B4B6-F1
#
_cell.length_a   1.000
_cell.length_b   1.000
_cell.length_c   1.000
_cell.angle_alpha   90.00
_cell.angle_beta   90.00
_cell.angle_gamma   90.00
#
_symmetry.space_group_name_H-M   'P 1'
#
loop_
_entity.id
_entity.type
_entity.pdbx_description
1 polymer ?
#
loop_
_entity_poly.entity_id
_entity_poly.type
_entity_poly.pdbx_seq_one_letter_code
_entity_poly.pdbx_strand_id
1 'polypeptide(L)'
;MDITQRKRYRSGARFMSKWYLSVIPIVFIAVMRLWKCHIVNRTIYSLQGSIDSWSDLKLVRDAIDLCMIQPYFFYAVCIVMFVFGFYLVFNGDLKLIHFFLHFIIFFVFTLPLMSMGIGSEDELKNCPIHVTDPAIEITYTDYLKQWEKGGFRIKDRD
;
A
#
# COMPACT_ATOMS: atom_id res chain seq x y z
N MET A 1 24.53 40.50 -3.57
CA MET A 1 24.14 39.10 -3.32
C MET A 1 25.28 38.17 -3.75
N ASP A 2 25.91 37.53 -2.77
CA ASP A 2 27.09 36.65 -2.91
C ASP A 2 26.81 35.41 -3.81
N ILE A 3 27.85 34.94 -4.52
CA ILE A 3 27.81 33.79 -5.45
C ILE A 3 27.34 32.52 -4.73
N THR A 4 27.74 32.36 -3.48
CA THR A 4 27.36 31.25 -2.61
C THR A 4 25.85 31.21 -2.37
N GLN A 5 25.23 32.38 -2.16
CA GLN A 5 23.79 32.49 -1.97
C GLN A 5 23.00 32.20 -3.25
N ARG A 6 23.48 32.64 -4.43
CA ARG A 6 22.83 32.30 -5.72
C ARG A 6 22.86 30.81 -6.01
N LYS A 7 23.97 30.11 -5.72
CA LYS A 7 24.07 28.65 -5.91
C LYS A 7 23.11 27.88 -4.98
N ARG A 8 22.98 28.31 -3.73
CA ARG A 8 22.08 27.69 -2.74
C ARG A 8 20.61 27.88 -3.13
N TYR A 9 20.22 29.10 -3.52
CA TYR A 9 18.88 29.42 -4.00
C TYR A 9 18.50 28.62 -5.26
N ARG A 10 19.39 28.53 -6.25
CA ARG A 10 19.18 27.71 -7.46
C ARG A 10 19.13 26.20 -7.20
N SER A 11 19.68 25.73 -6.07
CA SER A 11 19.54 24.33 -5.66
C SER A 11 18.16 24.10 -5.05
N GLY A 12 17.75 24.93 -4.09
CA GLY A 12 16.42 24.85 -3.48
C GLY A 12 15.28 24.97 -4.50
N ALA A 13 15.39 25.91 -5.44
CA ALA A 13 14.38 26.09 -6.49
C ALA A 13 14.22 24.85 -7.40
N ARG A 14 15.33 24.14 -7.70
CA ARG A 14 15.30 22.89 -8.50
C ARG A 14 14.72 21.71 -7.74
N PHE A 15 14.89 21.66 -6.43
CA PHE A 15 14.21 20.67 -5.59
C PHE A 15 12.70 20.96 -5.55
N MET A 16 12.33 22.21 -5.25
CA MET A 16 10.92 22.60 -5.17
C MET A 16 10.19 22.50 -6.50
N SER A 17 10.83 22.73 -7.65
CA SER A 17 10.17 22.55 -8.96
C SER A 17 9.84 21.09 -9.29
N LYS A 18 10.42 20.13 -8.57
CA LYS A 18 10.21 18.68 -8.74
C LYS A 18 9.50 18.05 -7.54
N TRP A 19 8.77 18.85 -6.75
CA TRP A 19 7.98 18.40 -5.59
C TRP A 19 7.07 17.19 -5.90
N TYR A 20 6.55 17.13 -7.12
CA TYR A 20 5.65 16.09 -7.60
C TYR A 20 6.28 14.68 -7.58
N LEU A 21 7.62 14.58 -7.61
CA LEU A 21 8.35 13.30 -7.50
C LEU A 21 8.07 12.57 -6.19
N SER A 22 7.86 13.30 -5.10
CA SER A 22 7.56 12.70 -3.79
C SER A 22 6.08 12.83 -3.45
N VAL A 23 5.45 13.98 -3.69
CA VAL A 23 4.09 14.24 -3.19
C VAL A 23 3.03 13.42 -3.93
N ILE A 24 3.08 13.31 -5.27
CA ILE A 24 2.07 12.55 -6.02
C ILE A 24 2.09 11.07 -5.59
N PRO A 25 3.26 10.39 -5.53
CA PRO A 25 3.36 9.03 -4.99
C PRO A 25 2.85 8.89 -3.55
N ILE A 26 3.20 9.83 -2.66
CA ILE A 26 2.72 9.80 -1.26
C ILE A 26 1.18 9.85 -1.23
N VAL A 27 0.58 10.81 -1.94
CA VAL A 27 -0.88 10.98 -1.98
C VAL A 27 -1.55 9.74 -2.58
N PHE A 28 -0.99 9.19 -3.66
CA PHE A 28 -1.49 7.98 -4.28
C PHE A 28 -1.49 6.78 -3.31
N ILE A 29 -0.36 6.52 -2.64
CA ILE A 29 -0.25 5.45 -1.64
C ILE A 29 -1.19 5.70 -0.44
N ALA A 30 -1.34 6.95 -0.01
CA ALA A 30 -2.24 7.32 1.07
C ALA A 30 -3.70 7.01 0.71
N VAL A 31 -4.16 7.44 -0.47
CA VAL A 31 -5.52 7.16 -0.96
C VAL A 31 -5.77 5.67 -1.07
N MET A 32 -4.82 4.91 -1.65
CA MET A 32 -4.94 3.46 -1.73
C MET A 32 -5.01 2.80 -0.35
N ARG A 33 -4.18 3.22 0.61
CA ARG A 33 -4.20 2.68 1.97
C ARG A 33 -5.53 2.98 2.65
N LEU A 34 -6.01 4.22 2.57
CA LEU A 34 -7.29 4.62 3.16
C LEU A 34 -8.45 3.86 2.53
N TRP A 35 -8.43 3.66 1.21
CA TRP A 35 -9.44 2.86 0.52
C TRP A 35 -9.42 1.41 1.00
N LYS A 36 -8.24 0.78 1.12
CA LYS A 36 -8.16 -0.57 1.70
C LYS A 36 -8.72 -0.60 3.12
N CYS A 37 -8.27 0.28 4.00
CA CYS A 37 -8.76 0.32 5.37
C CYS A 37 -10.29 0.48 5.42
N HIS A 38 -10.85 1.31 4.54
CA HIS A 38 -12.30 1.47 4.42
C HIS A 38 -13.00 0.17 4.01
N ILE A 39 -12.49 -0.54 3.01
CA ILE A 39 -13.06 -1.82 2.56
C ILE A 39 -12.95 -2.89 3.64
N VAL A 40 -11.78 -3.06 4.27
CA VAL A 40 -11.58 -4.06 5.33
C VAL A 40 -12.50 -3.78 6.53
N ASN A 41 -12.57 -2.53 6.99
CA ASN A 41 -13.46 -2.15 8.09
C ASN A 41 -14.94 -2.37 7.73
N ARG A 42 -15.33 -2.07 6.49
CA ARG A 42 -16.68 -2.33 6.01
C ARG A 42 -16.99 -3.83 5.99
N THR A 43 -16.04 -4.66 5.56
CA THR A 43 -16.18 -6.12 5.57
C THR A 43 -16.38 -6.62 6.99
N ILE A 44 -15.51 -6.24 7.94
CA ILE A 44 -15.65 -6.61 9.36
C ILE A 44 -17.01 -6.19 9.92
N TYR A 45 -17.44 -4.97 9.64
CA TYR A 45 -18.76 -4.48 10.08
C TYR A 45 -19.90 -5.29 9.45
N SER A 46 -19.78 -5.68 8.19
CA SER A 46 -20.80 -6.46 7.48
C SER A 46 -20.91 -7.89 8.00
N LEU A 47 -19.80 -8.47 8.48
CA LEU A 47 -19.74 -9.79 9.10
C LEU A 47 -20.39 -9.80 10.50
N GLN A 48 -20.67 -8.65 11.10
CA GLN A 48 -21.17 -8.54 12.49
C GLN A 48 -20.33 -9.32 13.52
N GLY A 49 -19.06 -9.60 13.18
CA GLY A 49 -18.13 -10.34 14.02
C GLY A 49 -18.07 -11.85 13.79
N SER A 50 -18.79 -12.45 12.82
CA SER A 50 -18.63 -13.87 12.45
C SER A 50 -18.84 -14.17 10.97
N ILE A 51 -18.23 -15.27 10.50
CA ILE A 51 -18.50 -15.83 9.17
C ILE A 51 -19.64 -16.84 9.32
N ASP A 52 -20.81 -16.52 8.75
CA ASP A 52 -22.03 -17.31 8.88
C ASP A 52 -22.48 -17.96 7.57
N SER A 53 -21.92 -17.53 6.44
CA SER A 53 -22.36 -17.95 5.10
C SER A 53 -21.25 -17.95 4.04
N TRP A 54 -21.53 -18.58 2.91
CA TRP A 54 -20.67 -18.52 1.72
C TRP A 54 -20.55 -17.09 1.15
N SER A 55 -21.58 -16.25 1.31
CA SER A 55 -21.50 -14.83 0.93
C SER A 55 -20.49 -14.06 1.79
N ASP A 56 -20.44 -14.35 3.09
CA ASP A 56 -19.49 -13.73 4.02
C ASP A 56 -18.06 -14.13 3.67
N LEU A 57 -17.86 -15.40 3.33
CA LEU A 57 -16.58 -15.91 2.88
C LEU A 57 -16.09 -15.21 1.61
N LYS A 58 -16.99 -14.86 0.69
CA LYS A 58 -16.65 -14.06 -0.50
C LYS A 58 -16.22 -12.65 -0.14
N LEU A 59 -16.91 -11.99 0.80
CA LEU A 59 -16.52 -10.65 1.27
C LEU A 59 -15.13 -10.65 1.93
N VAL A 60 -14.84 -11.69 2.72
CA VAL A 60 -13.53 -11.91 3.32
C VAL A 60 -12.46 -12.10 2.25
N ARG A 61 -12.72 -12.95 1.24
CA ARG A 61 -11.80 -13.15 0.11
C ARG A 61 -11.48 -11.84 -0.60
N ASP A 62 -12.48 -11.07 -0.98
CA ASP A 62 -12.30 -9.80 -1.70
C ASP A 62 -11.45 -8.81 -0.86
N ALA A 63 -11.64 -8.80 0.46
CA ALA A 63 -10.83 -8.01 1.38
C ALA A 63 -9.38 -8.51 1.47
N ILE A 64 -9.17 -9.83 1.54
CA ILE A 64 -7.82 -10.43 1.54
C ILE A 64 -7.10 -10.16 0.22
N ASP A 65 -7.77 -10.32 -0.93
CA ASP A 65 -7.22 -10.02 -2.25
C ASP A 65 -6.74 -8.56 -2.34
N LEU A 66 -7.51 -7.63 -1.77
CA LEU A 66 -7.12 -6.23 -1.68
C LEU A 66 -5.89 -6.02 -0.77
N CYS A 67 -5.79 -6.76 0.34
CA CYS A 67 -4.60 -6.76 1.19
C CYS A 67 -3.37 -7.30 0.46
N MET A 68 -3.53 -8.37 -0.32
CA MET A 68 -2.46 -9.04 -1.07
C MET A 68 -1.96 -8.19 -2.24
N ILE A 69 -2.83 -7.47 -2.95
CA ILE A 69 -2.44 -6.65 -4.10
C ILE A 69 -1.73 -5.35 -3.71
N GLN A 70 -2.02 -4.79 -2.52
CA GLN A 70 -1.52 -3.47 -2.13
C GLN A 70 0.03 -3.35 -2.12
N PRO A 71 0.81 -4.32 -1.58
CA PRO A 71 2.27 -4.27 -1.65
C PRO A 71 2.82 -4.15 -3.08
N TYR A 72 2.16 -4.79 -4.06
CA TYR A 72 2.57 -4.71 -5.46
C TYR A 72 2.42 -3.29 -6.03
N PHE A 73 1.34 -2.58 -5.67
CA PHE A 73 1.19 -1.18 -6.05
C PHE A 73 2.27 -0.30 -5.41
N PHE A 74 2.62 -0.55 -4.14
CA PHE A 74 3.72 0.16 -3.48
C PHE A 74 5.06 -0.06 -4.21
N TYR A 75 5.38 -1.30 -4.58
CA TYR A 75 6.59 -1.61 -5.35
C TYR A 75 6.57 -0.99 -6.75
N ALA A 76 5.43 -1.04 -7.45
CA ALA A 76 5.27 -0.42 -8.76
C ALA A 76 5.54 1.09 -8.69
N VAL A 77 4.98 1.78 -7.68
CA VAL A 77 5.22 3.21 -7.45
C VAL A 77 6.69 3.49 -7.15
N CYS A 78 7.34 2.68 -6.31
CA CYS A 78 8.78 2.80 -6.04
C CYS A 78 9.63 2.68 -7.32
N ILE A 79 9.31 1.70 -8.19
CA ILE A 79 10.00 1.48 -9.46
C ILE A 79 9.80 2.68 -10.38
N VAL A 80 8.56 3.17 -10.54
CA VAL A 80 8.26 4.33 -11.39
C VAL A 80 9.00 5.57 -10.89
N MET A 81 8.99 5.82 -9.58
CA MET A 81 9.76 6.91 -8.97
C MET A 81 11.25 6.79 -9.23
N PHE A 82 11.79 5.57 -9.14
CA PHE A 82 13.21 5.31 -9.33
C PHE A 82 13.61 5.57 -10.78
N VAL A 83 12.92 4.96 -11.74
CA VAL A 83 13.18 5.12 -13.18
C VAL A 83 13.02 6.58 -13.61
N PHE A 84 11.92 7.21 -13.23
CA PHE A 84 11.64 8.58 -13.64
C PHE A 84 12.56 9.60 -12.96
N GLY A 85 12.86 9.44 -11.67
CA GLY A 85 13.80 10.31 -10.99
C GLY A 85 15.24 10.13 -11.49
N PHE A 86 15.65 8.89 -11.80
CA PHE A 86 16.96 8.61 -12.41
C PHE A 86 17.07 9.24 -13.81
N TYR A 87 16.02 9.17 -14.62
CA TYR A 87 15.94 9.86 -15.91
C TYR A 87 16.17 11.38 -15.76
N LEU A 88 15.55 12.02 -14.77
CA LEU A 88 15.76 13.46 -14.51
C LEU A 88 17.19 13.77 -14.03
N VAL A 89 17.83 12.85 -13.30
CA VAL A 89 19.24 13.00 -12.91
C VAL A 89 20.16 12.89 -14.13
N PHE A 90 19.91 11.91 -14.99
CA PHE A 90 20.70 11.68 -16.21
C PHE A 90 20.66 12.87 -17.16
N ASN A 91 19.51 13.53 -17.32
CA ASN A 91 19.36 14.73 -18.15
C ASN A 91 19.88 16.02 -17.48
N GLY A 92 20.36 15.96 -16.24
CA GLY A 92 20.86 17.13 -15.51
C GLY A 92 19.77 18.05 -14.93
N ASP A 93 18.49 17.68 -15.07
CA ASP A 93 17.35 18.41 -14.54
C ASP A 93 17.26 18.32 -13.00
N LEU A 94 17.79 17.24 -12.43
CA LEU A 94 17.80 16.98 -10.99
C LEU A 94 19.20 16.59 -10.51
N LYS A 95 19.64 17.11 -9.37
CA LYS A 95 20.88 16.64 -8.74
C LYS A 95 20.62 15.32 -8.03
N LEU A 96 21.60 14.41 -8.06
CA LEU A 96 21.53 13.12 -7.39
C LEU A 96 21.14 13.24 -5.89
N ILE A 97 21.68 14.24 -5.18
CA ILE A 97 21.32 14.48 -3.77
C ILE A 97 19.84 14.84 -3.58
N HIS A 98 19.24 15.60 -4.50
CA HIS A 98 17.81 15.94 -4.43
C HIS A 98 16.94 14.73 -4.73
N PHE A 99 17.35 13.88 -5.67
CA PHE A 99 16.69 12.61 -5.97
C PHE A 99 16.59 11.73 -4.70
N PHE A 100 17.70 11.53 -3.99
CA PHE A 100 17.68 10.79 -2.72
C PHE A 100 16.82 11.46 -1.64
N LEU A 101 16.82 12.78 -1.55
CA LEU A 101 15.95 13.51 -0.62
C LEU A 101 14.46 13.27 -0.90
N HIS A 102 14.04 13.21 -2.18
CA HIS A 102 12.66 12.86 -2.52
C HIS A 102 12.29 11.43 -2.09
N PHE A 103 13.22 10.48 -2.23
CA PHE A 103 13.02 9.10 -1.73
C PHE A 103 12.90 9.06 -0.21
N ILE A 104 13.76 9.79 0.51
CA ILE A 104 13.70 9.87 1.97
C ILE A 104 12.35 10.45 2.40
N ILE A 105 11.92 11.56 1.80
CA ILE A 105 10.62 12.17 2.10
C ILE A 105 9.49 11.17 1.82
N PHE A 106 9.52 10.50 0.67
CA PHE A 106 8.55 9.46 0.35
C PHE A 106 8.46 8.40 1.45
N PHE A 107 9.58 7.75 1.81
CA PHE A 107 9.58 6.70 2.84
C PHE A 107 9.16 7.20 4.22
N VAL A 108 9.59 8.39 4.63
CA VAL A 108 9.22 9.00 5.93
C VAL A 108 7.70 9.15 6.05
N PHE A 109 7.02 9.52 4.96
CA PHE A 109 5.56 9.67 4.97
C PHE A 109 4.82 8.35 4.70
N THR A 110 5.31 7.48 3.81
CA THR A 110 4.58 6.26 3.45
C THR A 110 4.73 5.13 4.46
N LEU A 111 5.86 5.01 5.17
CA LEU A 111 6.05 3.91 6.13
C LEU A 111 5.02 3.95 7.29
N PRO A 112 4.76 5.09 7.95
CA PRO A 112 3.69 5.17 8.96
C PRO A 112 2.29 4.91 8.38
N LEU A 113 2.04 5.31 7.13
CA LEU A 113 0.77 5.01 6.47
C LEU A 113 0.59 3.50 6.25
N MET A 114 1.67 2.79 5.92
CA MET A 114 1.62 1.34 5.69
C MET A 114 1.31 0.54 6.96
N SER A 115 1.55 1.08 8.15
CA SER A 115 1.16 0.44 9.42
C SER A 115 -0.29 0.73 9.85
N MET A 116 -0.97 1.71 9.24
CA MET A 116 -2.36 2.03 9.59
C MET A 116 -3.32 0.92 9.19
N GLY A 117 -4.10 0.36 10.11
CA GLY A 117 -5.09 -0.67 9.79
C GLY A 117 -4.57 -2.11 9.88
N ILE A 118 -3.36 -2.31 10.44
CA ILE A 118 -2.90 -3.65 10.86
C ILE A 118 -3.92 -4.30 11.81
N GLY A 119 -4.48 -3.54 12.76
CA GLY A 119 -5.50 -4.05 13.68
C GLY A 119 -6.74 -4.61 12.97
N SER A 120 -7.23 -3.92 11.94
CA SER A 120 -8.36 -4.41 11.14
C SER A 120 -7.99 -5.65 10.32
N GLU A 121 -6.77 -5.71 9.77
CA GLU A 121 -6.29 -6.91 9.08
C GLU A 121 -6.19 -8.11 10.03
N ASP A 122 -5.74 -7.88 11.26
CA ASP A 122 -5.64 -8.92 12.29
C ASP A 122 -7.03 -9.35 12.78
N GLU A 123 -7.99 -8.44 12.90
CA GLU A 123 -9.39 -8.77 13.20
C GLU A 123 -10.00 -9.64 12.09
N LEU A 124 -9.72 -9.32 10.82
CA LEU A 124 -10.17 -10.13 9.69
C LEU A 124 -9.59 -11.54 9.75
N LYS A 125 -8.30 -11.71 10.11
CA LYS A 125 -7.66 -13.04 10.25
C LYS A 125 -8.20 -13.86 11.41
N ASN A 126 -8.64 -13.20 12.48
CA ASN A 126 -9.13 -13.84 13.70
C ASN A 126 -10.65 -13.88 13.76
N CYS A 127 -11.35 -13.64 12.64
CA CYS A 127 -12.81 -13.65 12.61
C CYS A 127 -13.34 -15.06 12.95
N PRO A 128 -14.21 -15.21 13.97
CA PRO A 128 -14.76 -16.51 14.35
C PRO A 128 -15.73 -17.02 13.27
N ILE A 129 -15.75 -18.34 13.11
CA ILE A 129 -16.64 -19.04 12.18
C ILE A 129 -17.72 -19.73 13.02
N HIS A 130 -18.99 -19.43 12.77
CA HIS A 130 -20.11 -20.07 13.49
C HIS A 130 -20.87 -21.10 12.65
N VAL A 131 -20.48 -21.31 11.39
CA VAL A 131 -21.18 -22.25 10.52
C VAL A 131 -20.87 -23.69 10.91
N THR A 132 -21.91 -24.54 10.87
CA THR A 132 -21.78 -25.99 11.03
C THR A 132 -21.14 -26.67 9.81
N ASP A 133 -21.06 -25.98 8.66
CA ASP A 133 -20.49 -26.51 7.43
C ASP A 133 -18.94 -26.48 7.49
N PRO A 134 -18.27 -27.65 7.59
CA PRO A 134 -16.82 -27.71 7.67
C PRO A 134 -16.13 -27.21 6.40
N ALA A 135 -16.83 -27.16 5.26
CA ALA A 135 -16.23 -26.69 4.01
C ALA A 135 -15.88 -25.19 4.06
N ILE A 136 -16.67 -24.38 4.78
CA ILE A 136 -16.42 -22.94 4.94
C ILE A 136 -15.16 -22.72 5.78
N GLU A 137 -15.00 -23.44 6.88
CA GLU A 137 -13.82 -23.36 7.75
C GLU A 137 -12.54 -23.78 7.00
N ILE A 138 -12.61 -24.88 6.24
CA ILE A 138 -11.48 -25.34 5.42
C ILE A 138 -11.08 -24.28 4.39
N THR A 139 -12.07 -23.69 3.71
CA THR A 139 -11.83 -22.70 2.66
C THR A 139 -11.24 -21.41 3.23
N TYR A 140 -11.80 -20.92 4.34
CA TYR A 140 -11.28 -19.76 5.05
C TYR A 140 -9.83 -19.99 5.51
N THR A 141 -9.54 -21.17 6.09
CA THR A 141 -8.19 -21.53 6.50
C THR A 141 -7.21 -21.59 5.31
N ASP A 142 -7.66 -22.05 4.15
CA ASP A 142 -6.83 -22.02 2.92
C ASP A 142 -6.58 -20.59 2.45
N TYR A 143 -7.57 -19.70 2.53
CA TYR A 143 -7.40 -18.27 2.22
C TYR A 143 -6.33 -17.62 3.11
N LEU A 144 -6.36 -17.89 4.42
CA LEU A 144 -5.35 -17.39 5.35
C LEU A 144 -3.94 -17.92 5.00
N LYS A 145 -3.82 -19.22 4.69
CA LYS A 145 -2.54 -19.82 4.26
C LYS A 145 -2.02 -19.21 2.96
N GLN A 146 -2.90 -18.90 2.01
CA GLN A 146 -2.52 -18.24 0.75
C GLN A 146 -2.09 -16.79 0.98
N TRP A 147 -2.76 -16.08 1.90
CA TRP A 147 -2.39 -14.74 2.31
C TRP A 147 -0.99 -14.70 2.93
N GLU A 148 -0.69 -15.60 3.86
CA GLU A 148 0.63 -15.70 4.50
C GLU A 148 1.76 -16.02 3.51
N LYS A 149 1.48 -16.76 2.44
CA LYS A 149 2.45 -17.07 1.38
C LYS A 149 2.79 -15.87 0.49
N GLY A 150 2.04 -14.76 0.56
CA GLY A 150 2.37 -13.52 -0.15
C GLY A 150 2.17 -13.58 -1.67
N GLY A 151 1.07 -14.18 -2.13
CA GLY A 151 0.67 -14.16 -3.55
C GLY A 151 0.03 -12.85 -4.01
N PHE A 152 -0.35 -12.78 -5.29
CA PHE A 152 -1.08 -11.63 -5.86
C PHE A 152 -2.57 -11.59 -5.50
N ARG A 153 -3.19 -12.77 -5.43
CA ARG A 153 -4.61 -13.00 -5.10
C ARG A 153 -4.79 -14.44 -4.63
N ILE A 154 -5.87 -14.69 -3.91
CA ILE A 154 -6.38 -16.02 -3.58
C ILE A 154 -6.80 -16.73 -4.87
N LYS A 155 -6.33 -17.96 -5.03
CA LYS A 155 -6.79 -18.89 -6.06
C LYS A 155 -7.84 -19.80 -5.44
N ASP A 156 -8.99 -19.92 -6.11
CA ASP A 156 -9.94 -20.97 -5.76
C ASP A 156 -9.31 -22.32 -6.13
N ARG A 157 -9.57 -23.33 -5.29
CA ARG A 157 -9.35 -24.70 -5.70
C ARG A 157 -10.64 -25.13 -6.40
N ASP A 158 -10.53 -25.39 -7.70
CA ASP A 158 -11.58 -26.07 -8.46
C ASP A 158 -11.85 -27.47 -7.89
#